data_AF-A0A7K0CXI7-F1
#
_entry.id   AF-A0A7K0CXI7-F1
#
_cell.length_a   1.000
_cell.length_b   1.000
_cell.length_c   1.000
_cell.angle_alpha   90.00
_cell.angle_beta   90.00
_cell.angle_gamma   90.00
#
_symmetry.space_group_name_H-M   'P 1'
#
loop_
_entity.id
_entity.type
_entity.pdbx_description
1 polymer ?
#
loop_
_entity_poly.entity_id
_entity_poly.type
_entity_poly.pdbx_seq_one_letter_code
_entity_poly.pdbx_strand_id
1 'polypeptide(L)'
;MSLLGKSLAAMVVAVAGVSVANGAGTANAAGGEYGSIATGPYTLAHAVGPTQAAADRAALAACGGVVCTVQLRLKGDCGAVAEFDENGLWGRVPAYYYGTGETAAEARRMALSQAPPVTPFGTAMSLAFGSSVISPAFIRDTVCTANAG
;
A
#
# COMPACT_ATOMS: atom_id res chain seq x y z
N MET A 1 24.22 -34.68 -42.65
CA MET A 1 24.54 -33.26 -42.92
C MET A 1 23.45 -32.41 -42.31
N SER A 2 23.84 -31.44 -41.46
CA SER A 2 23.10 -30.21 -41.06
C SER A 2 21.74 -30.37 -40.34
N LEU A 3 21.36 -29.56 -39.35
CA LEU A 3 21.90 -28.32 -38.78
C LEU A 3 21.34 -28.15 -37.35
N LEU A 4 22.20 -27.69 -36.42
CA LEU A 4 21.81 -27.09 -35.15
C LEU A 4 20.83 -25.93 -35.38
N GLY A 5 19.71 -25.94 -34.67
CA GLY A 5 18.77 -24.83 -34.59
C GLY A 5 18.53 -24.41 -33.14
N LYS A 6 19.35 -23.49 -32.65
CA LYS A 6 19.20 -22.78 -31.36
C LYS A 6 17.77 -22.25 -31.21
N SER A 7 17.09 -22.67 -30.15
CA SER A 7 15.87 -21.99 -29.68
C SER A 7 16.10 -21.58 -28.23
N LEU A 8 16.42 -20.30 -28.08
CA LEU A 8 16.51 -19.57 -26.82
C LEU A 8 15.21 -19.76 -26.03
N ALA A 9 15.32 -20.30 -24.82
CA ALA A 9 14.24 -20.28 -23.85
C ALA A 9 13.88 -18.82 -23.57
N ALA A 10 12.72 -18.39 -24.08
CA ALA A 10 12.15 -17.09 -23.81
C ALA A 10 11.94 -16.97 -22.29
N MET A 11 12.58 -15.97 -21.68
CA MET A 11 12.27 -15.55 -20.31
C MET A 11 10.79 -15.18 -20.27
N VAL A 12 10.00 -15.99 -19.57
CA VAL A 12 8.67 -15.61 -19.12
C VAL A 12 8.87 -14.50 -18.09
N VAL A 13 8.78 -13.24 -18.53
CA VAL A 13 8.58 -12.12 -17.62
C VAL A 13 7.20 -12.35 -17.00
N ALA A 14 7.19 -12.83 -15.76
CA ALA A 14 5.99 -12.88 -14.95
C ALA A 14 5.50 -11.43 -14.77
N VAL A 15 4.54 -11.02 -15.59
CA VAL A 15 3.74 -9.82 -15.36
C VAL A 15 2.87 -10.14 -14.14
N ALA A 16 3.42 -9.91 -12.94
CA ALA A 16 2.64 -9.95 -11.71
C ALA A 16 1.56 -8.86 -11.82
N GLY A 17 0.31 -9.29 -11.69
CA GLY A 17 -0.88 -8.55 -12.12
C GLY A 17 -1.04 -7.17 -11.51
N VAL A 18 -1.42 -6.22 -12.36
CA VAL A 18 -1.99 -4.93 -11.95
C VAL A 18 -3.38 -5.21 -11.38
N SER A 19 -3.48 -5.23 -10.05
CA SER A 19 -4.77 -5.28 -9.38
C SER A 19 -5.25 -3.84 -9.18
N VAL A 20 -6.17 -3.40 -10.02
CA VAL A 20 -7.01 -2.23 -9.73
C VAL A 20 -8.03 -2.70 -8.70
N ALA A 21 -7.81 -2.43 -7.42
CA ALA A 21 -8.75 -2.81 -6.38
C ALA A 21 -9.31 -1.57 -5.67
N ASN A 22 -10.48 -1.13 -6.15
CA ASN A 22 -11.45 -0.47 -5.30
C ASN A 22 -11.92 -1.50 -4.25
N GLY A 23 -11.35 -1.44 -3.05
CA GLY A 23 -11.80 -2.23 -1.91
C GLY A 23 -11.17 -3.62 -1.77
N ALA A 24 -10.73 -3.92 -0.54
CA ALA A 24 -10.27 -5.21 -0.03
C ALA A 24 -9.01 -5.83 -0.68
N GLY A 25 -7.83 -5.35 -0.28
CA GLY A 25 -6.53 -5.90 -0.70
C GLY A 25 -6.15 -7.20 0.02
N THR A 26 -6.20 -8.31 -0.71
CA THR A 26 -5.60 -9.61 -0.37
C THR A 26 -4.08 -9.50 -0.31
N ALA A 27 -3.46 -10.04 0.74
CA ALA A 27 -2.01 -10.07 0.91
C ALA A 27 -1.36 -10.88 -0.24
N ASN A 28 -0.94 -10.18 -1.30
CA ASN A 28 -0.18 -10.79 -2.39
C ASN A 28 1.29 -10.85 -1.97
N ALA A 29 1.77 -12.04 -1.63
CA ALA A 29 3.20 -12.36 -1.61
C ALA A 29 3.70 -12.39 -3.07
N ALA A 30 3.84 -11.21 -3.67
CA ALA A 30 4.31 -11.10 -5.04
C ALA A 30 5.84 -11.16 -5.03
N GLY A 31 6.40 -12.02 -5.88
CA GLY A 31 7.76 -12.60 -5.88
C GLY A 31 8.99 -11.67 -5.91
N GLY A 32 8.94 -10.46 -5.34
CA GLY A 32 10.09 -9.56 -5.18
C GLY A 32 10.51 -9.41 -3.71
N GLU A 33 11.82 -9.23 -3.48
CA GLU A 33 12.36 -8.95 -2.13
C GLU A 33 12.01 -7.54 -1.65
N TYR A 34 11.66 -6.64 -2.57
CA TYR A 34 11.39 -5.24 -2.28
C TYR A 34 9.94 -4.89 -2.59
N GLY A 35 9.36 -4.03 -1.76
CA GLY A 35 8.02 -3.48 -1.95
C GLY A 35 8.01 -1.97 -1.74
N SER A 36 7.00 -1.33 -2.28
CA SER A 36 6.75 0.10 -2.09
C SER A 36 5.26 0.37 -2.06
N ILE A 37 4.85 1.29 -1.18
CA ILE A 37 3.50 1.84 -1.14
C ILE A 37 3.60 3.33 -1.44
N ALA A 38 2.86 3.76 -2.45
CA ALA A 38 2.72 5.15 -2.83
C ALA A 38 1.29 5.63 -2.58
N THR A 39 1.17 6.86 -2.08
CA THR A 39 -0.14 7.48 -1.84
C THR A 39 -0.19 8.87 -2.45
N GLY A 40 -1.35 9.21 -3.01
CA GLY A 40 -1.76 10.58 -3.26
C GLY A 40 -2.91 10.99 -2.33
N PRO A 41 -3.52 12.16 -2.55
CA PRO A 41 -4.61 12.67 -1.71
C PRO A 41 -5.80 11.70 -1.58
N TYR A 42 -6.10 10.93 -2.62
CA TYR A 42 -7.23 9.98 -2.65
C TYR A 42 -6.87 8.66 -3.35
N THR A 43 -5.58 8.45 -3.61
CA THR A 43 -5.09 7.29 -4.34
C THR A 43 -4.08 6.56 -3.49
N LEU A 44 -4.13 5.25 -3.57
CA LEU A 44 -3.19 4.37 -2.92
C LEU A 44 -2.81 3.29 -3.92
N ALA A 45 -1.53 3.04 -4.06
CA ALA A 45 -1.02 1.95 -4.87
C ALA A 45 0.19 1.34 -4.19
N HIS A 46 0.37 0.04 -4.40
CA HIS A 46 1.56 -0.66 -3.98
C HIS A 46 2.14 -1.42 -5.16
N ALA A 47 3.43 -1.71 -5.09
CA ALA A 47 4.09 -2.61 -6.02
C ALA A 47 5.23 -3.34 -5.32
N VAL A 48 5.55 -4.52 -5.83
CA VAL A 48 6.76 -5.25 -5.47
C VAL A 48 7.71 -5.30 -6.65
N GLY A 49 8.99 -5.51 -6.39
CA GLY A 49 9.99 -5.61 -7.44
C GLY A 49 11.29 -6.27 -6.99
N PRO A 50 12.17 -6.59 -7.95
CA PRO A 50 13.48 -7.18 -7.67
C PRO A 50 14.46 -6.17 -7.05
N THR A 51 14.18 -4.87 -7.16
CA THR A 51 14.96 -3.79 -6.52
C THR A 51 14.01 -2.75 -5.96
N GLN A 52 14.46 -2.00 -4.95
CA GLN A 52 13.67 -0.90 -4.38
C GLN A 52 13.28 0.14 -5.44
N ALA A 53 14.19 0.47 -6.36
CA ALA A 53 13.91 1.43 -7.44
C ALA A 53 12.88 0.92 -8.46
N ALA A 54 12.81 -0.40 -8.68
CA ALA A 54 11.76 -0.99 -9.52
C ALA A 54 10.40 -0.93 -8.81
N ALA A 55 10.36 -1.29 -7.53
CA ALA A 55 9.15 -1.23 -6.70
C ALA A 55 8.63 0.21 -6.58
N ASP A 56 9.50 1.19 -6.31
CA ASP A 56 9.13 2.61 -6.19
C ASP A 56 8.52 3.14 -7.50
N ARG A 57 9.16 2.87 -8.65
CA ARG A 57 8.64 3.32 -9.95
C ARG A 57 7.31 2.67 -10.29
N ALA A 58 7.16 1.38 -10.01
CA ALA A 58 5.91 0.67 -10.25
C ALA A 58 4.78 1.19 -9.34
N ALA A 59 5.06 1.43 -8.06
CA ALA A 59 4.08 1.98 -7.12
C ALA A 59 3.65 3.40 -7.50
N LEU A 60 4.60 4.27 -7.88
CA LEU A 60 4.30 5.62 -8.36
C LEU A 60 3.51 5.61 -9.67
N ALA A 61 3.88 4.76 -10.62
CA ALA A 61 3.16 4.62 -11.89
C ALA A 61 1.72 4.11 -11.67
N ALA A 62 1.54 3.15 -10.76
CA ALA A 62 0.23 2.62 -10.42
C ALA A 62 -0.64 3.62 -9.63
N CYS A 63 -0.03 4.50 -8.83
CA CYS A 63 -0.75 5.54 -8.10
C CYS A 63 -1.36 6.60 -9.05
N GLY A 64 -0.76 6.80 -10.23
CA GLY A 64 -1.37 7.50 -11.37
C GLY A 64 -1.62 9.02 -11.19
N GLY A 65 -1.28 9.59 -10.03
CA GLY A 65 -1.54 10.98 -9.70
C GLY A 65 -0.30 11.89 -9.75
N VAL A 66 -0.52 13.18 -10.02
CA VAL A 66 0.53 14.21 -10.15
C VAL A 66 1.29 14.47 -8.83
N VAL A 67 0.73 14.04 -7.70
CA VAL A 67 1.24 14.26 -6.33
C VAL A 67 1.41 12.96 -5.54
N CYS A 68 1.55 11.83 -6.23
CA CYS A 68 1.85 10.57 -5.56
C CYS A 68 3.28 10.54 -5.03
N THR A 69 3.45 10.14 -3.77
CA THR A 69 4.75 9.96 -3.13
C THR A 69 4.87 8.56 -2.55
N VAL A 70 6.09 8.02 -2.54
CA VAL A 70 6.38 6.76 -1.84
C VAL A 70 6.43 7.04 -0.35
N GLN A 71 5.53 6.41 0.41
CA GLN A 71 5.41 6.59 1.85
C GLN A 71 6.02 5.42 2.62
N LEU A 72 6.00 4.24 2.02
CA LEU A 72 6.55 3.05 2.62
C LEU A 72 7.41 2.29 1.62
N ARG A 73 8.58 1.85 2.09
CA ARG A 73 9.49 0.96 1.38
C ARG A 73 9.68 -0.29 2.22
N LEU A 74 9.64 -1.45 1.58
CA LEU A 74 9.67 -2.76 2.23
C LEU A 74 10.83 -3.56 1.68
N LYS A 75 11.49 -4.33 2.54
CA LYS A 75 12.53 -5.29 2.14
C LYS A 75 12.45 -6.53 3.00
N GLY A 76 11.93 -7.63 2.45
CA GLY A 76 11.75 -8.87 3.21
C GLY A 76 10.65 -8.81 4.27
N ASP A 77 9.79 -7.78 4.23
CA ASP A 77 8.73 -7.56 5.20
C ASP A 77 7.34 -7.43 4.53
N CYS A 78 6.31 -7.41 5.36
CA CYS A 78 4.98 -6.95 5.02
C CYS A 78 4.77 -5.48 5.41
N GLY A 79 3.98 -4.77 4.61
CA GLY A 79 3.50 -3.42 4.87
C GLY A 79 1.98 -3.35 4.78
N ALA A 80 1.37 -2.53 5.62
CA ALA A 80 -0.06 -2.27 5.61
C ALA A 80 -0.33 -0.77 5.67
N VAL A 81 -1.47 -0.37 5.12
CA VAL A 81 -1.99 1.00 5.25
C VAL A 81 -3.34 0.94 5.92
N ALA A 82 -3.49 1.70 6.99
CA ALA A 82 -4.77 2.03 7.58
C ALA A 82 -5.24 3.39 7.08
N GLU A 83 -6.51 3.49 6.72
CA GLU A 83 -7.16 4.73 6.35
C GLU A 83 -8.08 5.17 7.50
N PHE A 84 -7.98 6.44 7.86
CA PHE A 84 -8.84 7.11 8.81
C PHE A 84 -9.58 8.21 8.07
N ASP A 85 -10.90 8.08 8.00
CA ASP A 85 -11.71 9.04 7.27
C ASP A 85 -12.26 10.11 8.19
N GLU A 86 -11.91 11.35 7.90
CA GLU A 86 -12.50 12.53 8.50
C GLU A 86 -13.14 13.41 7.41
N ASN A 87 -14.29 14.00 7.72
CA ASN A 87 -14.76 15.15 6.98
C ASN A 87 -13.97 16.35 7.48
N GLY A 88 -13.26 17.03 6.60
CA GLY A 88 -12.80 18.39 6.85
C GLY A 88 -13.80 19.42 6.32
N LEU A 89 -13.44 20.70 6.43
CA LEU A 89 -14.24 21.83 5.94
C LEU A 89 -14.64 21.73 4.45
N TRP A 90 -13.86 20.97 3.65
CA TRP A 90 -14.01 20.89 2.20
C TRP A 90 -14.41 19.49 1.70
N GLY A 91 -14.84 18.59 2.60
CA GLY A 91 -15.24 17.22 2.28
C GLY A 91 -14.36 16.17 2.95
N ARG A 92 -14.50 14.92 2.52
CA ARG A 92 -13.73 13.78 3.06
C ARG A 92 -12.24 13.98 2.78
N VAL A 93 -11.42 13.89 3.83
CA VAL A 93 -9.96 13.89 3.78
C VAL A 93 -9.49 12.59 4.40
N PRO A 94 -9.04 11.60 3.60
CA PRO A 94 -8.49 10.37 4.15
C PRO A 94 -7.09 10.64 4.73
N ALA A 95 -6.88 10.27 5.98
CA ALA A 95 -5.56 10.21 6.59
C ALA A 95 -5.04 8.76 6.50
N TYR A 96 -3.82 8.59 5.99
CA TYR A 96 -3.21 7.28 5.84
C TYR A 96 -2.15 7.06 6.91
N TYR A 97 -2.21 5.90 7.57
CA TYR A 97 -1.26 5.43 8.56
C TYR A 97 -0.61 4.15 8.06
N TYR A 98 0.68 4.00 8.27
CA TYR A 98 1.46 2.90 7.71
C TYR A 98 1.93 1.98 8.83
N GLY A 99 2.10 0.70 8.53
CA GLY A 99 2.67 -0.26 9.46
C GLY A 99 3.49 -1.29 8.71
N THR A 100 4.53 -1.80 9.34
CA THR A 100 5.37 -2.88 8.83
C THR A 100 5.40 -4.03 9.82
N GLY A 101 5.75 -5.22 9.35
CA GLY A 101 5.93 -6.39 10.21
C GLY A 101 6.42 -7.59 9.41
N GLU A 102 6.92 -8.60 10.11
CA GLU A 102 7.37 -9.86 9.50
C GLU A 102 6.17 -10.57 8.86
N THR A 103 5.00 -10.42 9.47
CA THR A 103 3.73 -10.94 8.95
C THR A 103 2.74 -9.83 8.55
N ALA A 104 1.81 -10.17 7.67
CA ALA A 104 0.70 -9.29 7.29
C ALA A 104 -0.13 -8.86 8.52
N ALA A 105 -0.29 -9.76 9.50
CA ALA A 105 -1.04 -9.47 10.73
C ALA A 105 -0.33 -8.42 11.60
N GLU A 106 0.99 -8.51 11.71
CA GLU A 106 1.80 -7.52 12.42
C GLU A 106 1.77 -6.16 11.74
N ALA A 107 1.99 -6.13 10.42
CA ALA A 107 1.93 -4.90 9.65
C ALA A 107 0.58 -4.20 9.83
N ARG A 108 -0.53 -4.95 9.80
CA ARG A 108 -1.88 -4.41 10.04
C ARG A 108 -2.07 -3.88 11.47
N ARG A 109 -1.64 -4.64 12.48
CA ARG A 109 -1.72 -4.18 13.89
C ARG A 109 -0.92 -2.90 14.08
N MET A 110 0.28 -2.83 13.50
CA MET A 110 1.12 -1.64 13.57
C MET A 110 0.44 -0.45 12.87
N ALA A 111 -0.09 -0.64 11.66
CA ALA A 111 -0.78 0.42 10.92
C ALA A 111 -1.98 1.00 11.70
N LEU A 112 -2.80 0.14 12.31
CA LEU A 112 -3.93 0.56 13.15
C LEU A 112 -3.48 1.24 14.45
N SER A 113 -2.36 0.79 15.04
CA SER A 113 -1.85 1.39 16.29
C SER A 113 -1.36 2.83 16.12
N GLN A 114 -1.02 3.24 14.89
CA GLN A 114 -0.63 4.60 14.58
C GLN A 114 -1.82 5.55 14.37
N ALA A 115 -3.02 5.00 14.13
CA ALA A 115 -4.19 5.83 13.93
C ALA A 115 -4.69 6.40 15.27
N PRO A 116 -5.13 7.67 15.30
CA PRO A 116 -5.59 8.30 16.52
C PRO A 116 -6.83 7.57 17.06
N PRO A 117 -6.93 7.39 18.39
CA PRO A 117 -8.12 6.81 18.98
C PRO A 117 -9.31 7.75 18.76
N VAL A 118 -10.45 7.19 18.33
CA VAL A 118 -11.71 7.92 18.30
C VAL A 118 -12.19 8.09 19.75
N THR A 119 -11.87 9.23 20.34
CA THR A 119 -12.29 9.56 21.71
C THR A 119 -13.45 10.55 21.68
N PRO A 120 -14.38 10.50 22.66
CA PRO A 120 -15.48 11.48 22.73
C PRO A 120 -15.00 12.93 22.70
N PHE A 121 -13.86 13.23 23.33
CA PHE A 121 -13.24 14.55 23.30
C PHE A 121 -12.67 14.89 21.91
N GLY A 122 -11.94 13.97 21.28
CA GLY A 122 -11.42 14.16 19.92
C GLY A 122 -12.54 14.37 18.91
N THR A 123 -13.61 13.58 18.99
CA THR A 123 -14.80 13.76 18.14
C THR A 123 -15.50 15.09 18.41
N ALA A 124 -15.66 15.49 19.67
CA ALA A 124 -16.24 16.79 20.02
C ALA A 124 -15.39 17.97 19.52
N MET A 125 -14.07 17.85 19.58
CA MET A 125 -13.14 18.84 19.03
C MET A 125 -13.19 18.88 17.51
N SER A 126 -13.14 17.73 16.82
CA SER A 126 -13.35 17.69 15.37
C SER A 126 -14.64 18.41 15.00
N LEU A 127 -15.77 18.10 15.67
CA LEU A 127 -17.07 18.72 15.40
C LEU A 127 -17.04 20.24 15.63
N ALA A 128 -16.40 20.70 16.71
CA ALA A 128 -16.25 22.13 17.00
C ALA A 128 -15.44 22.88 15.92
N PHE A 129 -14.50 22.19 15.27
CA PHE A 129 -13.72 22.72 14.13
C PHE A 129 -14.35 22.40 12.76
N GLY A 130 -15.62 21.99 12.73
CA GLY A 130 -16.34 21.70 11.47
C GLY A 130 -15.91 20.39 10.80
N SER A 131 -15.18 19.54 11.51
CA SER A 131 -14.73 18.23 11.05
C SER A 131 -15.51 17.10 11.72
N SER A 132 -15.66 15.94 11.08
CA SER A 132 -16.30 14.79 11.75
C SER A 132 -15.59 13.51 11.36
N VAL A 133 -15.34 12.63 12.33
CA VAL A 133 -14.85 11.28 12.04
C VAL A 133 -15.96 10.53 11.31
N ILE A 134 -15.70 10.13 10.08
CA ILE A 134 -16.65 9.39 9.24
C ILE A 134 -16.58 7.91 9.60
N SER A 135 -15.36 7.39 9.75
CA SER A 135 -15.12 6.01 10.15
C SER A 135 -13.87 5.88 11.01
N PRO A 136 -13.85 4.93 11.97
CA PRO A 136 -12.62 4.58 12.66
C PRO A 136 -11.59 4.05 11.67
N ALA A 137 -10.33 4.01 12.09
CA ALA A 137 -9.25 3.51 11.25
C ALA A 137 -9.51 2.06 10.82
N PHE A 138 -9.39 1.80 9.53
CA PHE A 138 -9.54 0.46 8.96
C PHE A 138 -8.38 0.17 8.02
N ILE A 139 -8.03 -1.11 7.86
CA ILE A 139 -6.99 -1.50 6.91
C ILE A 139 -7.51 -1.29 5.50
N ARG A 140 -6.88 -0.36 4.79
CA ARG A 140 -7.14 -0.09 3.38
C ARG A 140 -6.48 -1.13 2.49
N ASP A 141 -5.21 -1.42 2.77
CA ASP A 141 -4.42 -2.32 1.94
C ASP A 141 -3.30 -3.00 2.73
N THR A 142 -2.79 -4.12 2.21
CA THR A 142 -1.66 -4.86 2.77
C THR A 142 -0.87 -5.55 1.65
N VAL A 143 0.43 -5.35 1.63
CA VAL A 143 1.36 -5.93 0.68
C VAL A 143 2.47 -6.66 1.43
N CYS A 144 2.90 -7.82 0.93
CA CYS A 144 4.03 -8.55 1.47
C CYS A 144 5.05 -8.81 0.38
N THR A 145 6.33 -8.63 0.73
CA THR A 145 7.42 -9.09 -0.14
C THR A 145 7.53 -10.62 -0.07
N ALA A 146 8.22 -11.22 -1.05
CA ALA A 146 8.31 -12.67 -1.19
C ALA A 146 9.02 -13.37 -0.01
N ASN A 147 9.86 -12.65 0.72
CA ASN A 147 10.64 -13.17 1.84
C ASN A 147 10.07 -12.77 3.22
N ALA A 148 8.86 -12.22 3.26
CA ALA A 148 8.20 -11.90 4.52
C ALA A 148 7.75 -13.20 5.21
N GLY A 149 8.29 -13.48 6.40
CA GLY A 149 8.02 -14.70 7.15
C GLY A 149 8.75 -14.80 8.47
#